data_AF-A0A7X5U9V0-F1
#
_entry.id   AF-A0A7X5U9V0-F1
#
_cell.length_a   1.000
_cell.length_b   1.000
_cell.length_c   1.000
_cell.angle_alpha   90.00
_cell.angle_beta   90.00
_cell.angle_gamma   90.00
#
_symmetry.space_group_name_H-M   'P 1'
#
loop_
_entity.id
_entity.type
_entity.pdbx_description
1 polymer ?
#
loop_
_entity_poly.entity_id
_entity_poly.type
_entity_poly.pdbx_seq_one_letter_code
_entity_poly.pdbx_strand_id
1 'polypeptide(L)'
;MTIMAKKIPALAAVLMAGMSFSNWAHGATLRTEDVVAAFDLGVASGLPFTLDLPVEREREKRDLATEASAALTIDAELPVSIGFPDESQGRLFRGTYSDSPVVLTRRNGHIDISQPQEDGMHVAGYSAGESRVENIVIPDAGGGTPGGAPLQRSRRSEGLPEGVVSRSVKLNIFVHDDIKDYMTPAQIHAGYVAWWLSDAIGSALPFVRFDVSYHAFVEGITNIPYMHSRALQDWTHIAQSWAEAEDIDFDDTHLNKFMLVTLLDPQPGVTGIAWQEGNAALSAITGRYRIVAHELGHLFGATHDNAKLGFRWAWYCESNMYPAASAFRANCYTYSDENMRRMRAYIVEGPRSTGHADRGPAIIN
;
A
#
# COMPACT_ATOMS: atom_id res chain seq x y z
N MET A 1 -11.42 -53.47 -51.63
CA MET A 1 -11.42 -52.14 -52.27
C MET A 1 -12.66 -51.43 -51.74
N THR A 2 -12.52 -50.75 -50.60
CA THR A 2 -13.66 -50.28 -49.80
C THR A 2 -13.54 -48.78 -49.63
N ILE A 3 -14.57 -48.08 -50.09
CA ILE A 3 -14.73 -46.63 -50.08
C ILE A 3 -15.02 -46.19 -48.63
N MET A 4 -14.21 -45.30 -48.06
CA MET A 4 -14.56 -44.59 -46.83
C MET A 4 -14.77 -43.10 -47.11
N ALA A 5 -15.97 -42.65 -46.75
CA ALA A 5 -16.49 -41.32 -46.94
C ALA A 5 -16.11 -40.36 -45.80
N LYS A 6 -15.94 -39.09 -46.19
CA LYS A 6 -15.74 -37.89 -45.39
C LYS A 6 -16.72 -37.74 -44.22
N LYS A 7 -16.21 -37.25 -43.08
CA LYS A 7 -16.96 -36.40 -42.15
C LYS A 7 -16.16 -35.13 -41.88
N ILE A 8 -16.76 -33.98 -42.18
CA ILE A 8 -16.30 -32.63 -41.82
C ILE A 8 -17.07 -32.24 -40.54
N PRO A 9 -16.43 -31.76 -39.47
CA PRO A 9 -17.15 -31.31 -38.29
C PRO A 9 -17.69 -29.88 -38.49
N ALA A 10 -18.86 -29.65 -37.92
CA ALA A 10 -19.63 -28.41 -38.00
C ALA A 10 -18.92 -27.24 -37.28
N LEU A 11 -18.90 -26.08 -37.93
CA LEU A 11 -18.58 -24.79 -37.31
C LEU A 11 -19.63 -24.45 -36.26
N ALA A 12 -19.20 -24.25 -35.01
CA ALA A 12 -19.96 -23.55 -34.00
C ALA A 12 -19.84 -22.04 -34.26
N ALA A 13 -20.95 -21.40 -34.62
CA ALA A 13 -21.05 -19.95 -34.73
C ALA A 13 -21.09 -19.34 -33.32
N VAL A 14 -20.02 -18.64 -32.94
CA VAL A 14 -19.99 -17.77 -31.76
C VAL A 14 -20.78 -16.51 -32.09
N LEU A 15 -21.94 -16.35 -31.45
CA LEU A 15 -22.67 -15.09 -31.41
C LEU A 15 -21.86 -14.10 -30.55
N MET A 16 -21.10 -13.22 -31.20
CA MET A 16 -20.60 -12.01 -30.54
C MET A 16 -21.76 -11.03 -30.39
N ALA A 17 -22.29 -10.90 -29.18
CA ALA A 17 -23.12 -9.77 -28.81
C ALA A 17 -22.24 -8.52 -28.82
N GLY A 18 -22.35 -7.72 -29.89
CA GLY A 18 -21.72 -6.41 -29.97
C GLY A 18 -22.39 -5.45 -28.99
N MET A 19 -21.84 -5.33 -27.79
CA MET A 19 -22.06 -4.15 -26.97
C MET A 19 -21.39 -2.97 -27.68
N SER A 20 -22.20 -2.00 -28.10
CA SER A 20 -21.71 -0.74 -28.64
C SER A 20 -21.03 0.02 -27.51
N PHE A 21 -19.70 0.09 -27.56
CA PHE A 21 -18.93 0.92 -26.63
C PHE A 21 -19.10 2.37 -27.05
N SER A 22 -19.89 3.10 -26.28
CA SER A 22 -20.04 4.55 -26.41
C SER A 22 -18.67 5.20 -26.23
N ASN A 23 -18.26 6.01 -27.21
CA ASN A 23 -17.15 6.95 -27.04
C ASN A 23 -17.52 7.88 -25.88
N TRP A 24 -16.84 7.73 -24.74
CA TRP A 24 -16.96 8.66 -23.63
C TRP A 24 -16.50 10.03 -24.12
N ALA A 25 -17.44 10.96 -24.24
CA ALA A 25 -17.12 12.35 -24.55
C ALA A 25 -16.24 12.89 -23.41
N HIS A 26 -15.11 13.49 -23.76
CA HIS A 26 -14.25 14.15 -22.78
C HIS A 26 -15.08 15.21 -22.04
N GLY A 27 -15.15 15.13 -20.71
CA GLY A 27 -15.82 16.10 -19.84
C GLY A 27 -17.20 15.71 -19.27
N ALA A 28 -17.66 14.46 -19.45
CA ALA A 28 -18.83 13.96 -18.74
C ALA A 28 -18.42 13.26 -17.44
N THR A 29 -18.96 13.72 -16.30
CA THR A 29 -18.79 13.07 -14.98
C THR A 29 -19.23 11.62 -15.04
N LEU A 30 -18.40 10.71 -14.55
CA LEU A 30 -18.73 9.30 -14.46
C LEU A 30 -19.79 9.07 -13.38
N ARG A 31 -20.69 8.11 -13.62
CA ARG A 31 -21.50 7.53 -12.54
C ARG A 31 -20.61 6.61 -11.70
N THR A 32 -20.88 6.52 -10.40
CA THR A 32 -20.11 5.69 -9.46
C THR A 32 -19.98 4.24 -9.95
N GLU A 33 -21.08 3.67 -10.45
CA GLU A 33 -21.13 2.29 -10.95
C GLU A 33 -20.24 2.02 -12.19
N ASP A 34 -19.85 3.08 -12.91
CA ASP A 34 -19.07 3.02 -14.15
C ASP A 34 -17.56 3.28 -13.93
N VAL A 35 -17.14 3.73 -12.74
CA VAL A 35 -15.75 4.16 -12.46
C VAL A 35 -14.74 3.05 -12.73
N VAL A 36 -15.02 1.83 -12.27
CA VAL A 36 -14.10 0.69 -12.45
C VAL A 36 -13.94 0.33 -13.92
N ALA A 37 -15.03 0.31 -14.69
CA ALA A 37 -14.99 0.02 -16.12
C ALA A 37 -14.25 1.10 -16.91
N ALA A 38 -14.46 2.38 -16.55
CA ALA A 38 -13.76 3.51 -17.17
C ALA A 38 -12.25 3.48 -16.87
N PHE A 39 -11.87 3.11 -15.64
CA PHE A 39 -10.46 2.92 -15.27
C PHE A 39 -9.82 1.79 -16.08
N ASP A 40 -10.46 0.62 -16.16
CA ASP A 40 -9.92 -0.52 -16.90
C ASP A 40 -9.74 -0.19 -18.40
N LEU A 41 -10.69 0.54 -18.98
CA LEU A 41 -10.58 1.04 -20.35
C LEU A 41 -9.42 2.04 -20.51
N GLY A 42 -9.23 2.94 -19.54
CA GLY A 42 -8.12 3.89 -19.53
C GLY A 42 -6.76 3.18 -19.48
N VAL A 43 -6.59 2.21 -18.58
CA VAL A 43 -5.37 1.40 -18.49
C VAL A 43 -5.10 0.65 -19.80
N ALA A 44 -6.13 0.04 -20.40
CA ALA A 44 -6.00 -0.65 -21.68
C ALA A 44 -5.65 0.29 -22.84
N SER A 45 -6.06 1.57 -22.75
CA SER A 45 -5.78 2.60 -23.76
C SER A 45 -4.40 3.25 -23.59
N GLY A 46 -3.77 3.07 -22.43
CA GLY A 46 -2.42 3.55 -22.11
C GLY A 46 -2.40 4.65 -21.05
N LEU A 47 -1.26 4.76 -20.35
CA LEU A 47 -0.99 5.79 -19.35
C LEU A 47 -0.18 6.94 -19.97
N PRO A 48 -0.35 8.20 -19.51
CA PRO A 48 -1.34 8.63 -18.51
C PRO A 48 -2.74 8.81 -19.09
N PHE A 49 -3.78 8.74 -18.24
CA PHE A 49 -5.15 9.13 -18.60
C PHE A 49 -5.85 9.79 -17.41
N THR A 50 -6.97 10.46 -17.67
CA THR A 50 -7.76 11.17 -16.65
C THR A 50 -9.20 10.69 -16.65
N LEU A 51 -9.77 10.54 -15.46
CA LEU A 51 -11.19 10.27 -15.21
C LEU A 51 -11.82 11.43 -14.44
N ASP A 52 -13.03 11.81 -14.80
CA ASP A 52 -13.85 12.75 -14.03
C ASP A 52 -14.70 11.96 -13.03
N LEU A 53 -14.26 11.89 -11.77
CA LEU A 53 -14.95 11.13 -10.73
C LEU A 53 -16.16 11.92 -10.17
N PRO A 54 -17.24 11.23 -9.77
CA PRO A 54 -18.34 11.86 -9.07
C PRO A 54 -17.87 12.31 -7.68
N VAL A 55 -18.07 13.58 -7.33
CA VAL A 55 -17.81 14.08 -5.97
C VAL A 55 -19.04 13.84 -5.12
N GLU A 56 -18.94 13.01 -4.08
CA GLU A 56 -19.97 12.98 -3.04
C GLU A 56 -19.97 14.32 -2.30
N ARG A 57 -20.93 15.20 -2.63
CA ARG A 57 -21.26 16.30 -1.71
C ARG A 57 -22.04 15.69 -0.55
N GLU A 58 -21.61 16.00 0.68
CA GLU A 58 -22.47 15.85 1.84
C GLU A 58 -23.84 16.46 1.52
N ARG A 59 -24.90 15.67 1.72
CA ARG A 59 -26.26 15.86 1.21
C ARG A 59 -26.97 17.17 1.61
N GLU A 60 -26.31 18.11 2.29
CA GLU A 60 -26.99 19.22 2.98
C GLU A 60 -27.32 20.44 2.12
N LYS A 61 -26.85 20.57 0.88
CA LYS A 61 -27.27 21.67 -0.01
C LYS A 61 -27.63 21.20 -1.41
N ARG A 62 -28.84 20.67 -1.54
CA ARG A 62 -29.60 20.64 -2.80
C ARG A 62 -29.92 22.08 -3.18
N ASP A 63 -29.01 22.77 -3.84
CA ASP A 63 -29.34 23.86 -4.75
C ASP A 63 -28.13 24.11 -5.67
N LEU A 64 -28.40 24.14 -6.98
CA LEU A 64 -27.50 24.34 -8.12
C LEU A 64 -26.91 23.06 -8.76
N ALA A 65 -27.55 22.71 -9.89
CA ALA A 65 -27.26 21.63 -10.82
C ALA A 65 -25.97 21.86 -11.62
N THR A 66 -24.84 21.68 -10.95
CA THR A 66 -23.57 21.33 -11.60
C THR A 66 -22.94 20.27 -10.71
N GLU A 67 -23.03 19.01 -11.14
CA GLU A 67 -22.30 17.91 -10.51
C GLU A 67 -20.83 18.31 -10.54
N ALA A 68 -20.27 18.65 -9.38
CA ALA A 68 -18.84 18.88 -9.28
C ALA A 68 -18.19 17.53 -9.56
N SER A 69 -17.35 17.46 -10.59
CA SER A 69 -16.42 16.36 -10.79
C SER A 69 -15.06 16.75 -10.23
N ALA A 70 -14.31 15.74 -9.82
CA ALA A 70 -12.91 15.90 -9.47
C ALA A 70 -12.06 15.04 -10.41
N ALA A 71 -11.08 15.68 -11.04
CA ALA A 71 -10.22 15.01 -12.00
C ALA A 71 -9.24 14.08 -11.27
N LEU A 72 -9.31 12.79 -11.59
CA LEU A 72 -8.34 11.77 -11.21
C LEU A 72 -7.45 11.48 -12.42
N THR A 73 -6.17 11.85 -12.35
CA THR A 73 -5.17 11.52 -13.37
C THR A 73 -4.33 10.34 -12.90
N ILE A 74 -4.23 9.29 -13.72
CA ILE A 74 -3.43 8.10 -13.45
C ILE A 74 -2.16 8.22 -14.29
N ASP A 75 -1.01 8.27 -13.61
CA ASP A 75 0.27 8.60 -14.25
C ASP A 75 1.06 7.36 -14.65
N ALA A 76 1.13 6.37 -13.77
CA ALA A 76 1.99 5.20 -13.93
C ALA A 76 1.47 4.00 -13.13
N GLU A 77 1.68 2.81 -13.69
CA GLU A 77 1.64 1.56 -12.93
C GLU A 77 2.96 1.37 -12.19
N LEU A 78 2.88 0.91 -10.95
CA LEU A 78 4.05 0.63 -10.11
C LEU A 78 4.42 -0.85 -10.21
N PRO A 79 5.72 -1.22 -10.11
CA PRO A 79 6.19 -2.60 -10.14
C PRO A 79 5.86 -3.33 -8.83
N VAL A 80 4.57 -3.50 -8.55
CA VAL A 80 4.04 -4.17 -7.36
C VAL A 80 3.03 -5.21 -7.79
N SER A 81 3.16 -6.42 -7.28
CA SER A 81 2.11 -7.45 -7.33
C SER A 81 1.59 -7.69 -5.92
N ILE A 82 0.28 -7.78 -5.75
CA ILE A 82 -0.37 -7.91 -4.45
C ILE A 82 -1.28 -9.13 -4.47
N GLY A 83 -1.11 -10.07 -3.54
CA GLY A 83 -2.05 -11.16 -3.30
C GLY A 83 -2.82 -10.96 -2.01
N PHE A 84 -4.13 -11.16 -2.04
CA PHE A 84 -5.01 -11.10 -0.87
C PHE A 84 -5.52 -12.50 -0.47
N PRO A 85 -6.01 -12.70 0.78
CA PRO A 85 -6.52 -13.99 1.24
C PRO A 85 -7.75 -14.50 0.49
N ASP A 86 -8.51 -13.63 -0.17
CA ASP A 86 -9.66 -13.98 -1.01
C ASP A 86 -9.26 -14.39 -2.44
N GLU A 87 -7.98 -14.71 -2.64
CA GLU A 87 -7.33 -15.03 -3.92
C GLU A 87 -7.30 -13.87 -4.93
N SER A 88 -7.85 -12.71 -4.58
CA SER A 88 -7.81 -11.55 -5.45
C SER A 88 -6.38 -11.04 -5.61
N GLN A 89 -6.07 -10.63 -6.83
CA GLN A 89 -4.78 -10.01 -7.17
C GLN A 89 -4.97 -8.51 -7.31
N GLY A 90 -4.05 -7.76 -6.72
CA GLY A 90 -4.00 -6.30 -6.76
C GLY A 90 -2.88 -5.79 -7.66
N ARG A 91 -3.16 -4.68 -8.35
CA ARG A 91 -2.18 -3.87 -9.08
C ARG A 91 -2.16 -2.46 -8.48
N LEU A 92 -0.98 -1.87 -8.40
CA LEU A 92 -0.77 -0.58 -7.77
C LEU A 92 -0.46 0.49 -8.83
N PHE A 93 -1.12 1.63 -8.73
CA PHE A 93 -0.93 2.77 -9.62
C PHE A 93 -0.68 4.03 -8.82
N ARG A 94 0.02 4.99 -9.43
CA ARG A 94 0.20 6.33 -8.89
C ARG A 94 -0.56 7.33 -9.77
N GLY A 95 -1.13 8.33 -9.13
CA GLY A 95 -1.82 9.41 -9.82
C GLY A 95 -1.94 10.68 -8.99
N THR A 96 -2.82 11.56 -9.45
CA THR A 96 -3.24 12.77 -8.74
C THR A 96 -4.76 12.88 -8.75
N TYR A 97 -5.34 13.33 -7.65
CA TYR A 97 -6.77 13.61 -7.50
C TYR A 97 -6.92 15.04 -7.00
N SER A 98 -7.51 15.93 -7.81
CA SER A 98 -7.56 17.37 -7.53
C SER A 98 -6.19 17.95 -7.15
N ASP A 99 -5.18 17.65 -7.98
CA ASP A 99 -3.75 18.04 -7.79
C ASP A 99 -3.03 17.42 -6.59
N SER A 100 -3.72 16.67 -5.72
CA SER A 100 -3.11 15.95 -4.62
C SER A 100 -2.64 14.55 -5.06
N PRO A 101 -1.41 14.12 -4.74
CA PRO A 101 -0.95 12.75 -5.01
C PRO A 101 -1.88 11.70 -4.39
N VAL A 102 -2.17 10.66 -5.16
CA VAL A 102 -2.92 9.49 -4.72
C VAL A 102 -2.25 8.21 -5.16
N VAL A 103 -2.57 7.13 -4.46
CA VAL A 103 -2.22 5.77 -4.86
C VAL A 103 -3.49 4.99 -5.08
N LEU A 104 -3.55 4.23 -6.17
CA LEU A 104 -4.71 3.42 -6.49
C LEU A 104 -4.37 1.94 -6.42
N THR A 105 -5.22 1.16 -5.77
CA THR A 105 -5.14 -0.30 -5.77
C THR A 105 -6.33 -0.86 -6.53
N ARG A 106 -6.06 -1.42 -7.72
CA ARG A 106 -7.06 -2.12 -8.54
C ARG A 106 -7.06 -3.60 -8.16
N ARG A 107 -8.19 -4.14 -7.67
CA ARG A 107 -8.41 -5.57 -7.36
C ARG A 107 -9.79 -6.01 -7.84
N ASN A 108 -9.98 -7.26 -8.28
CA ASN A 108 -11.26 -7.86 -8.70
C ASN A 108 -12.52 -6.95 -8.66
N GLY A 109 -12.85 -6.29 -9.78
CA GLY A 109 -14.04 -5.41 -9.85
C GLY A 109 -14.08 -4.19 -8.91
N HIS A 110 -13.00 -3.87 -8.19
CA HIS A 110 -12.91 -2.78 -7.22
C HIS A 110 -11.63 -1.93 -7.39
N ILE A 111 -11.70 -0.66 -6.97
CA ILE A 111 -10.58 0.28 -6.92
C ILE A 111 -10.61 1.02 -5.58
N ASP A 112 -9.52 0.95 -4.82
CA ASP A 112 -9.27 1.89 -3.72
C ASP A 112 -8.44 3.06 -4.23
N ILE A 113 -8.78 4.29 -3.79
CA ILE A 113 -7.98 5.49 -3.98
C ILE A 113 -7.53 5.97 -2.60
N SER A 114 -6.26 5.72 -2.29
CA SER A 114 -5.60 6.15 -1.06
C SER A 114 -5.02 7.55 -1.23
N GLN A 115 -5.56 8.50 -0.47
CA GLN A 115 -5.14 9.88 -0.45
C GLN A 115 -4.61 10.26 0.94
N PRO A 116 -3.29 10.44 1.10
CA PRO A 116 -2.76 10.97 2.33
C PRO A 116 -3.17 12.44 2.51
N GLN A 117 -3.71 12.75 3.69
CA GLN A 117 -4.22 14.05 4.11
C GLN A 117 -3.57 14.46 5.44
N GLU A 118 -3.78 15.69 5.89
CA GLU A 118 -3.17 16.16 7.15
C GLU A 118 -3.68 15.43 8.39
N ASP A 119 -4.94 15.03 8.36
CA ASP A 119 -5.64 14.36 9.45
C ASP A 119 -5.50 12.83 9.37
N GLY A 120 -4.79 12.31 8.36
CA GLY A 120 -4.49 10.88 8.24
C GLY A 120 -4.56 10.36 6.80
N MET A 121 -5.17 9.19 6.61
CA MET A 121 -5.36 8.58 5.30
C MET A 121 -6.85 8.53 4.97
N HIS A 122 -7.22 9.08 3.81
CA HIS A 122 -8.56 8.96 3.27
C HIS A 122 -8.54 7.93 2.14
N VAL A 123 -9.44 6.96 2.19
CA VAL A 123 -9.58 5.93 1.17
C VAL A 123 -10.99 5.99 0.60
N ALA A 124 -11.10 6.21 -0.71
CA ALA A 124 -12.34 6.09 -1.45
C ALA A 124 -12.34 4.79 -2.28
N GLY A 125 -13.31 3.92 -2.03
CA GLY A 125 -13.48 2.62 -2.67
C GLY A 125 -14.64 2.65 -3.67
N TYR A 126 -14.37 2.17 -4.89
CA TYR A 126 -15.35 2.05 -5.97
C TYR A 126 -15.48 0.59 -6.40
N SER A 127 -16.69 0.05 -6.35
CA SER A 127 -17.02 -1.31 -6.80
C SER A 127 -17.81 -1.27 -8.10
N ALA A 128 -17.49 -2.18 -9.02
CA ALA A 128 -18.15 -2.28 -10.31
C ALA A 128 -19.64 -2.59 -10.15
N GLY A 129 -20.49 -1.78 -10.78
CA GLY A 129 -21.94 -1.93 -10.69
C GLY A 129 -22.56 -1.40 -9.39
N GLU A 130 -21.77 -0.85 -8.47
CA GLU A 130 -22.27 -0.26 -7.23
C GLU A 130 -22.34 1.27 -7.33
N SER A 131 -23.45 1.85 -6.88
CA SER A 131 -23.65 3.30 -6.90
C SER A 131 -23.11 4.01 -5.65
N ARG A 132 -22.69 3.25 -4.63
CA ARG A 132 -22.18 3.76 -3.37
C ARG A 132 -20.65 3.80 -3.39
N VAL A 133 -20.08 4.87 -2.86
CA VAL A 133 -18.65 4.96 -2.56
C VAL A 133 -18.40 4.47 -1.14
N GLU A 134 -17.42 3.59 -0.98
CA GLU A 134 -16.91 3.22 0.34
C GLU A 134 -15.91 4.29 0.79
N ASN A 135 -16.11 4.90 1.95
CA ASN A 135 -15.20 5.91 2.48
C ASN A 135 -14.63 5.42 3.81
N ILE A 136 -13.31 5.35 3.89
CA ILE A 136 -12.57 4.97 5.10
C ILE A 136 -11.62 6.11 5.44
N VAL A 137 -11.69 6.60 6.67
CA VAL A 137 -10.76 7.59 7.20
C VAL A 137 -9.97 6.94 8.33
N ILE A 138 -8.65 6.91 8.17
CA ILE A 138 -7.73 6.42 9.18
C ILE A 138 -7.07 7.66 9.80
N PRO A 139 -7.46 8.04 11.02
CA PRO A 139 -6.96 9.26 11.62
C PRO A 139 -5.48 9.11 12.00
N ASP A 140 -4.74 10.22 11.99
CA ASP A 140 -3.48 10.27 12.72
C ASP A 140 -3.79 10.28 14.23
N ALA A 141 -3.33 9.25 14.95
CA ALA A 141 -3.44 9.12 16.40
C ALA A 141 -2.58 10.20 17.09
N GLY A 142 -3.09 11.43 17.11
CA GLY A 142 -2.40 12.61 17.60
C GLY A 142 -3.18 13.92 17.51
N GLY A 143 -4.50 13.87 17.29
CA GLY A 143 -5.39 15.00 17.01
C GLY A 143 -5.04 16.33 17.68
N GLY A 144 -4.34 17.18 16.92
CA GLY A 144 -4.25 18.62 17.11
C GLY A 144 -4.25 19.26 15.73
N THR A 145 -5.34 19.93 15.36
CA THR A 145 -5.46 20.60 14.05
C THR A 145 -4.54 21.81 14.01
N PRO A 146 -3.65 21.90 13.00
CA PRO A 146 -3.64 23.13 12.21
C PRO A 146 -3.29 22.93 10.72
N GLY A 147 -4.16 23.47 9.86
CA GLY A 147 -3.78 24.27 8.69
C GLY A 147 -3.38 23.55 7.39
N GLY A 148 -4.42 23.20 6.60
CA GLY A 148 -4.38 22.67 5.23
C GLY A 148 -3.25 23.14 4.32
N ALA A 149 -2.37 22.21 3.93
CA ALA A 149 -1.39 22.34 2.87
C ALA A 149 -1.26 21.02 2.06
N PRO A 150 -1.54 21.05 0.74
CA PRO A 150 -1.44 19.87 -0.11
C PRO A 150 0.01 19.38 -0.31
N LEU A 151 0.15 18.06 -0.47
CA LEU A 151 1.41 17.35 -0.72
C LEU A 151 2.06 17.83 -2.03
N GLN A 152 3.33 18.25 -1.96
CA GLN A 152 4.07 18.67 -3.15
C GLN A 152 4.53 17.45 -3.96
N ARG A 153 4.31 17.54 -5.28
CA ARG A 153 4.82 16.66 -6.35
C ARG A 153 6.17 16.05 -6.00
N SER A 154 6.22 14.72 -5.87
CA SER A 154 7.48 13.98 -6.00
C SER A 154 8.14 14.43 -7.30
N ARG A 155 9.40 14.87 -7.22
CA ARG A 155 10.18 15.23 -8.41
C ARG A 155 10.05 14.09 -9.39
N ARG A 156 9.66 14.43 -10.63
CA ARG A 156 9.59 13.52 -11.78
C ARG A 156 10.76 12.55 -11.67
N SER A 157 10.46 11.29 -11.35
CA SER A 157 11.46 10.23 -11.38
C SER A 157 12.00 10.24 -12.81
N GLU A 158 13.23 10.74 -12.96
CA GLU A 158 13.99 10.49 -14.17
C GLU A 158 14.05 8.98 -14.29
N GLY A 159 13.49 8.45 -15.39
CA GLY A 159 13.36 7.02 -15.60
C GLY A 159 14.66 6.31 -15.25
N LEU A 160 14.54 5.23 -14.48
CA LEU A 160 15.68 4.40 -14.13
C LEU A 160 16.48 4.09 -15.40
N PRO A 161 17.82 4.19 -15.35
CA PRO A 161 18.65 3.76 -16.47
C PRO A 161 18.26 2.33 -16.88
N GLU A 162 18.07 2.11 -18.17
CA GLU A 162 17.95 0.77 -18.74
C GLU A 162 19.14 -0.09 -18.26
N GLY A 163 18.86 -1.19 -17.56
CA GLY A 163 19.86 -2.15 -17.10
C GLY A 163 20.04 -2.31 -15.59
N VAL A 164 19.28 -1.61 -14.74
CA VAL A 164 19.26 -1.93 -13.30
C VAL A 164 18.46 -3.22 -13.09
N VAL A 165 19.13 -4.28 -12.62
CA VAL A 165 18.48 -5.54 -12.24
C VAL A 165 17.45 -5.23 -11.15
N SER A 166 16.16 -5.37 -11.44
CA SER A 166 15.14 -5.17 -10.42
C SER A 166 15.27 -6.28 -9.37
N ARG A 167 15.52 -5.91 -8.11
CA ARG A 167 15.46 -6.87 -7.00
C ARG A 167 13.99 -7.08 -6.64
N SER A 168 13.54 -8.33 -6.55
CA SER A 168 12.21 -8.65 -6.04
C SER A 168 12.26 -8.77 -4.53
N VAL A 169 11.56 -7.89 -3.84
CA VAL A 169 11.36 -7.98 -2.39
C VAL A 169 10.00 -8.62 -2.14
N LYS A 170 9.99 -9.74 -1.42
CA LYS A 170 8.76 -10.38 -0.95
C LYS A 170 8.37 -9.79 0.40
N LEU A 171 7.15 -9.26 0.49
CA LEU A 171 6.59 -8.71 1.71
C LEU A 171 5.37 -9.53 2.13
N ASN A 172 5.54 -10.39 3.12
CA ASN A 172 4.48 -11.19 3.72
C ASN A 172 3.86 -10.43 4.89
N ILE A 173 2.62 -9.98 4.73
CA ILE A 173 1.88 -9.22 5.74
C ILE A 173 0.79 -10.11 6.32
N PHE A 174 0.94 -10.43 7.60
CA PHE A 174 0.00 -11.19 8.40
C PHE A 174 -0.93 -10.21 9.11
N VAL A 175 -2.23 -10.41 8.97
CA VAL A 175 -3.24 -9.61 9.65
C VAL A 175 -3.75 -10.44 10.82
N HIS A 176 -3.54 -9.95 12.03
CA HIS A 176 -3.97 -10.63 13.24
C HIS A 176 -5.50 -10.73 13.31
N ASP A 177 -6.00 -11.83 13.86
CA ASP A 177 -7.42 -12.21 13.86
C ASP A 177 -8.31 -11.25 14.67
N ASP A 178 -7.73 -10.44 15.55
CA ASP A 178 -8.46 -9.43 16.33
C ASP A 178 -8.80 -8.16 15.53
N ILE A 179 -8.22 -7.99 14.34
CA ILE A 179 -8.55 -6.87 13.44
C ILE A 179 -9.81 -7.17 12.61
N LYS A 180 -10.20 -8.44 12.48
CA LYS A 180 -11.21 -8.89 11.50
C LYS A 180 -12.55 -8.15 11.52
N ASP A 181 -12.95 -7.67 12.68
CA ASP A 181 -14.23 -6.95 12.88
C ASP A 181 -14.10 -5.44 12.63
N TYR A 182 -12.88 -4.93 12.42
CA TYR A 182 -12.54 -3.53 12.23
C TYR A 182 -12.07 -3.20 10.82
N MET A 183 -11.15 -4.02 10.27
CA MET A 183 -10.59 -3.81 8.93
C MET A 183 -10.31 -5.13 8.23
N THR A 184 -10.57 -5.17 6.93
CA THR A 184 -10.12 -6.27 6.07
C THR A 184 -8.63 -6.09 5.69
N PRO A 185 -7.92 -7.15 5.26
CA PRO A 185 -6.56 -7.02 4.72
C PRO A 185 -6.46 -6.01 3.56
N ALA A 186 -7.50 -5.95 2.73
CA ALA A 186 -7.68 -4.98 1.66
C ALA A 186 -7.71 -3.52 2.19
N GLN A 187 -8.45 -3.27 3.27
CA GLN A 187 -8.53 -1.95 3.90
C GLN A 187 -7.22 -1.59 4.62
N ILE A 188 -6.54 -2.56 5.25
CA ILE A 188 -5.20 -2.37 5.82
C ILE A 188 -4.21 -1.98 4.71
N HIS A 189 -4.26 -2.66 3.56
CA HIS A 189 -3.42 -2.31 2.42
C HIS A 189 -3.64 -0.87 1.96
N ALA A 190 -4.88 -0.52 1.62
CA ALA A 190 -5.21 0.81 1.13
C ALA A 190 -4.87 1.90 2.17
N GLY A 191 -5.05 1.60 3.46
CA GLY A 191 -4.85 2.53 4.54
C GLY A 191 -3.41 2.80 4.94
N TYR A 192 -2.61 1.72 5.05
CA TYR A 192 -1.31 1.78 5.71
C TYR A 192 -0.14 1.45 4.77
N VAL A 193 -0.37 0.67 3.71
CA VAL A 193 0.72 0.05 2.92
C VAL A 193 0.83 0.66 1.53
N ALA A 194 -0.29 0.95 0.86
CA ALA A 194 -0.31 1.41 -0.54
C ALA A 194 0.49 2.71 -0.74
N TRP A 195 0.26 3.71 0.13
CA TRP A 195 0.98 4.98 0.07
C TRP A 195 2.49 4.78 0.31
N TRP A 196 2.86 3.90 1.24
CA TRP A 196 4.25 3.61 1.55
C TRP A 196 4.95 2.92 0.39
N LEU A 197 4.31 1.95 -0.28
CA LEU A 197 4.86 1.30 -1.47
C LEU A 197 5.14 2.31 -2.58
N SER A 198 4.21 3.24 -2.80
CA SER A 198 4.38 4.32 -3.80
C SER A 198 5.52 5.27 -3.45
N ASP A 199 5.64 5.70 -2.19
CA ASP A 199 6.78 6.51 -1.75
C ASP A 199 8.08 5.73 -1.83
N ALA A 200 8.13 4.49 -1.33
CA ALA A 200 9.29 3.63 -1.37
C ALA A 200 9.79 3.47 -2.81
N ILE A 201 8.94 3.11 -3.77
CA ILE A 201 9.35 2.99 -5.18
C ILE A 201 9.70 4.35 -5.79
N GLY A 202 8.94 5.40 -5.45
CA GLY A 202 9.16 6.74 -6.00
C GLY A 202 10.44 7.41 -5.49
N SER A 203 10.92 7.04 -4.30
CA SER A 203 11.99 7.70 -3.59
C SER A 203 13.01 6.72 -3.04
N ALA A 204 12.69 5.95 -2.01
CA ALA A 204 13.66 5.18 -1.24
C ALA A 204 14.31 4.02 -2.01
N LEU A 205 13.56 3.27 -2.79
CA LEU A 205 13.89 1.97 -3.38
C LEU A 205 13.43 1.89 -4.86
N PRO A 206 13.91 2.78 -5.75
CA PRO A 206 13.34 2.91 -7.09
C PRO A 206 13.61 1.71 -7.99
N PHE A 207 14.62 0.89 -7.70
CA PHE A 207 15.00 -0.30 -8.46
C PHE A 207 14.39 -1.60 -7.91
N VAL A 208 13.45 -1.51 -6.98
CA VAL A 208 12.82 -2.69 -6.35
C VAL A 208 11.46 -2.96 -6.98
N ARG A 209 11.20 -4.24 -7.25
CA ARG A 209 9.86 -4.77 -7.46
C ARG A 209 9.37 -5.34 -6.13
N PHE A 210 8.13 -5.06 -5.74
CA PHE A 210 7.54 -5.65 -4.55
C PHE A 210 6.54 -6.75 -4.93
N ASP A 211 6.67 -7.90 -4.31
CA ASP A 211 5.66 -8.96 -4.33
C ASP A 211 5.07 -9.04 -2.91
N VAL A 212 3.87 -8.49 -2.73
CA VAL A 212 3.20 -8.35 -1.43
C VAL A 212 2.15 -9.44 -1.30
N SER A 213 2.17 -10.18 -0.20
CA SER A 213 1.20 -11.25 0.09
C SER A 213 0.56 -10.99 1.45
N TYR A 214 -0.76 -10.85 1.46
CA TYR A 214 -1.54 -10.74 2.68
C TYR A 214 -2.03 -12.10 3.13
N HIS A 215 -1.90 -12.37 4.42
CA HIS A 215 -2.30 -13.61 5.08
C HIS A 215 -3.23 -13.26 6.25
N ALA A 216 -4.38 -13.91 6.36
CA ALA A 216 -5.34 -13.70 7.44
C ALA A 216 -5.97 -15.04 7.82
N PHE A 217 -6.38 -15.18 9.09
CA PHE A 217 -7.01 -16.39 9.62
C PHE A 217 -6.16 -17.66 9.47
N VAL A 218 -4.84 -17.52 9.59
CA VAL A 218 -3.90 -18.64 9.54
C VAL A 218 -3.66 -19.13 10.98
N GLU A 219 -4.21 -20.30 11.29
CA GLU A 219 -4.16 -20.90 12.62
C GLU A 219 -2.71 -21.06 13.09
N GLY A 220 -2.43 -20.61 14.32
CA GLY A 220 -1.12 -20.64 14.95
C GLY A 220 -0.19 -19.50 14.51
N ILE A 221 -0.62 -18.64 13.58
CA ILE A 221 0.19 -17.55 13.04
C ILE A 221 -0.47 -16.18 13.23
N THR A 222 -1.72 -16.03 12.81
CA THR A 222 -2.46 -14.77 12.91
C THR A 222 -3.30 -14.67 14.18
N ASN A 223 -3.33 -15.71 15.01
CA ASN A 223 -4.08 -15.74 16.28
C ASN A 223 -3.17 -15.94 17.50
N ILE A 224 -1.90 -15.56 17.36
CA ILE A 224 -0.90 -15.72 18.42
C ILE A 224 -1.15 -14.76 19.58
N PRO A 225 -0.87 -15.15 20.83
CA PRO A 225 -0.81 -14.19 21.92
C PRO A 225 0.25 -13.11 21.61
N TYR A 226 -0.10 -11.85 21.88
CA TYR A 226 0.81 -10.71 21.81
C TYR A 226 0.55 -9.78 23.02
N MET A 227 1.07 -8.55 23.03
CA MET A 227 1.01 -7.60 24.16
C MET A 227 1.93 -7.99 25.34
N HIS A 228 3.09 -8.57 25.04
CA HIS A 228 4.11 -8.91 26.04
C HIS A 228 5.52 -8.61 25.51
N SER A 229 6.49 -8.50 26.42
CA SER A 229 7.87 -8.08 26.11
C SER A 229 8.62 -8.96 25.11
N ARG A 230 8.11 -10.18 24.83
CA ARG A 230 8.69 -11.15 23.90
C ARG A 230 7.89 -11.31 22.60
N ALA A 231 6.83 -10.54 22.38
CA ALA A 231 5.91 -10.72 21.25
C ALA A 231 6.64 -10.76 19.90
N LEU A 232 7.61 -9.88 19.67
CA LEU A 232 8.41 -9.91 18.44
C LEU A 232 9.21 -11.20 18.31
N GLN A 233 9.90 -11.64 19.36
CA GLN A 233 10.69 -12.87 19.32
C GLN A 233 9.81 -14.10 19.08
N ASP A 234 8.71 -14.21 19.82
CA ASP A 234 7.81 -15.37 19.75
C ASP A 234 7.15 -15.44 18.37
N TRP A 235 6.70 -14.30 17.83
CA TRP A 235 6.16 -14.25 16.48
C TRP A 235 7.21 -14.51 15.39
N THR A 236 8.45 -14.02 15.57
CA THR A 236 9.55 -14.27 14.62
C THR A 236 9.80 -15.77 14.45
N HIS A 237 9.80 -16.55 15.53
CA HIS A 237 9.95 -18.01 15.44
C HIS A 237 8.78 -18.66 14.67
N ILE A 238 7.56 -18.17 14.87
CA ILE A 238 6.37 -18.68 14.16
C ILE A 238 6.42 -18.34 12.68
N ALA A 239 6.77 -17.09 12.33
CA ALA A 239 6.95 -16.65 10.95
C ALA A 239 8.08 -17.43 10.25
N GLN A 240 9.15 -17.74 10.96
CA GLN A 240 10.23 -18.60 10.45
C GLN A 240 9.71 -20.01 10.13
N SER A 241 9.04 -20.68 11.07
CA SER A 241 8.49 -22.02 10.82
C SER A 241 7.49 -22.05 9.67
N TRP A 242 6.69 -20.99 9.51
CA TRP A 242 5.80 -20.84 8.37
C TRP A 242 6.56 -20.65 7.06
N ALA A 243 7.57 -19.77 7.03
CA ALA A 243 8.38 -19.53 5.85
C ALA A 243 9.09 -20.80 5.38
N GLU A 244 9.62 -21.60 6.32
CA GLU A 244 10.21 -22.91 6.03
C GLU A 244 9.19 -23.87 5.41
N ALA A 245 7.93 -23.87 5.89
CA ALA A 245 6.86 -24.71 5.34
C ALA A 245 6.43 -24.28 3.92
N GLU A 246 6.53 -23.00 3.60
CA GLU A 246 6.20 -22.40 2.30
C GLU A 246 7.41 -22.33 1.34
N ASP A 247 8.56 -22.93 1.68
CA ASP A 247 9.80 -22.88 0.90
C ASP A 247 10.28 -21.43 0.61
N ILE A 248 10.12 -20.56 1.61
CA ILE A 248 10.59 -19.18 1.60
C ILE A 248 11.86 -19.10 2.47
N ASP A 249 12.96 -18.61 1.89
CA ASP A 249 14.21 -18.37 2.62
C ASP A 249 14.03 -17.25 3.64
N PHE A 250 13.77 -17.61 4.89
CA PHE A 250 13.62 -16.67 5.99
C PHE A 250 14.93 -15.92 6.28
N ASP A 251 16.08 -16.57 6.11
CA ASP A 251 17.41 -16.02 6.41
C ASP A 251 17.89 -15.02 5.35
N ASP A 252 17.26 -15.00 4.18
CA ASP A 252 17.32 -13.90 3.22
C ASP A 252 16.58 -12.66 3.78
N THR A 253 17.23 -12.07 4.79
CA THR A 253 16.75 -10.87 5.46
C THR A 253 16.71 -9.67 4.54
N HIS A 254 17.42 -9.65 3.42
CA HIS A 254 17.45 -8.50 2.50
C HIS A 254 16.27 -8.47 1.53
N LEU A 255 15.72 -9.61 1.11
CA LEU A 255 14.62 -9.67 0.14
C LEU A 255 13.32 -10.23 0.71
N ASN A 256 13.34 -11.06 1.76
CA ASN A 256 12.13 -11.58 2.37
C ASN A 256 11.80 -10.83 3.68
N LYS A 257 10.59 -10.27 3.74
CA LYS A 257 10.09 -9.48 4.87
C LYS A 257 8.77 -10.05 5.36
N PHE A 258 8.58 -10.00 6.67
CA PHE A 258 7.46 -10.53 7.40
C PHE A 258 6.98 -9.45 8.37
N MET A 259 5.70 -9.12 8.31
CA MET A 259 5.09 -8.19 9.26
C MET A 259 3.79 -8.76 9.80
N LEU A 260 3.60 -8.72 11.13
CA LEU A 260 2.28 -8.92 11.73
C LEU A 260 1.66 -7.58 12.10
N VAL A 261 0.47 -7.35 11.56
CA VAL A 261 -0.36 -6.20 11.87
C VAL A 261 -1.36 -6.62 12.93
N THR A 262 -1.40 -5.91 14.06
CA THR A 262 -2.26 -6.19 15.23
C THR A 262 -3.25 -5.05 15.48
N LEU A 263 -4.34 -5.31 16.21
CA LEU A 263 -5.23 -4.23 16.64
C LEU A 263 -4.55 -3.37 17.72
N LEU A 264 -4.03 -4.00 18.77
CA LEU A 264 -3.41 -3.35 19.92
C LEU A 264 -1.89 -3.38 19.85
N ASP A 265 -1.24 -2.67 20.77
CA ASP A 265 0.21 -2.59 20.89
C ASP A 265 0.87 -3.98 21.01
N PRO A 266 1.89 -4.29 20.17
CA PRO A 266 2.69 -5.51 20.29
C PRO A 266 3.26 -5.75 21.69
N GLN A 267 3.64 -4.69 22.41
CA GLN A 267 4.04 -4.72 23.81
C GLN A 267 3.41 -3.53 24.55
N PRO A 268 3.25 -3.56 25.88
CA PRO A 268 2.64 -2.45 26.61
C PRO A 268 3.34 -1.10 26.33
N GLY A 269 2.61 -0.19 25.68
CA GLY A 269 3.10 1.15 25.33
C GLY A 269 4.06 1.21 24.13
N VAL A 270 4.11 0.15 23.33
CA VAL A 270 4.96 0.03 22.13
C VAL A 270 4.05 -0.23 20.93
N THR A 271 3.80 0.80 20.13
CA THR A 271 2.88 0.72 18.98
C THR A 271 3.46 -0.05 17.79
N GLY A 272 4.79 -0.23 17.74
CA GLY A 272 5.49 -1.01 16.73
C GLY A 272 6.87 -1.48 17.20
N ILE A 273 7.31 -2.61 16.67
CA ILE A 273 8.62 -3.17 17.01
C ILE A 273 9.16 -3.99 15.83
N ALA A 274 10.44 -3.85 15.52
CA ALA A 274 11.07 -4.53 14.40
C ALA A 274 12.51 -4.95 14.71
N TRP A 275 12.97 -6.02 14.04
CA TRP A 275 14.41 -6.34 14.01
C TRP A 275 15.13 -5.38 13.07
N GLN A 276 16.04 -4.56 13.60
CA GLN A 276 16.85 -3.65 12.79
C GLN A 276 17.65 -4.44 11.74
N GLU A 277 17.50 -4.08 10.46
CA GLU A 277 18.12 -4.82 9.33
C GLU A 277 17.79 -6.33 9.32
N GLY A 278 16.69 -6.71 9.95
CA GLY A 278 16.14 -8.08 9.97
C GLY A 278 14.96 -8.24 9.02
N ASN A 279 14.17 -9.28 9.26
CA ASN A 279 13.07 -9.68 8.39
C ASN A 279 11.69 -9.63 9.05
N ALA A 280 11.59 -9.49 10.38
CA ALA A 280 10.33 -9.56 11.11
C ALA A 280 10.02 -8.28 11.90
N ALA A 281 8.75 -7.85 11.82
CA ALA A 281 8.20 -6.69 12.53
C ALA A 281 6.75 -6.92 12.99
N LEU A 282 6.33 -6.21 14.03
CA LEU A 282 4.95 -6.11 14.48
C LEU A 282 4.52 -4.63 14.49
N SER A 283 3.26 -4.35 14.14
CA SER A 283 2.72 -2.99 14.20
C SER A 283 1.23 -2.97 14.57
N ALA A 284 0.82 -2.07 15.46
CA ALA A 284 -0.57 -1.86 15.84
C ALA A 284 -1.27 -0.85 14.93
N ILE A 285 -2.45 -1.17 14.40
CA ILE A 285 -3.28 -0.20 13.64
C ILE A 285 -3.87 0.91 14.53
N THR A 286 -3.88 0.72 15.85
CA THR A 286 -4.24 1.78 16.83
C THR A 286 -3.10 2.76 17.09
N GLY A 287 -1.88 2.43 16.63
CA GLY A 287 -0.75 3.36 16.61
C GLY A 287 -0.94 4.47 15.59
N ARG A 288 0.09 5.28 15.39
CA ARG A 288 0.05 6.29 14.33
C ARG A 288 -0.02 5.65 12.97
N TYR A 289 -0.73 6.27 12.05
CA TYR A 289 -0.97 5.67 10.72
C TYR A 289 0.35 5.36 9.95
N ARG A 290 1.47 6.01 10.28
CA ARG A 290 2.78 5.76 9.67
C ARG A 290 3.54 4.56 10.25
N ILE A 291 3.00 3.90 11.27
CA ILE A 291 3.71 2.87 12.04
C ILE A 291 4.18 1.72 11.15
N VAL A 292 3.36 1.29 10.19
CA VAL A 292 3.74 0.26 9.22
C VAL A 292 4.96 0.70 8.39
N ALA A 293 4.96 1.93 7.88
CA ALA A 293 6.12 2.48 7.17
C ALA A 293 7.36 2.61 8.09
N HIS A 294 7.16 2.95 9.37
CA HIS A 294 8.25 3.05 10.35
C HIS A 294 8.93 1.71 10.55
N GLU A 295 8.16 0.68 10.87
CA GLU A 295 8.68 -0.66 11.14
C GLU A 295 9.28 -1.32 9.89
N LEU A 296 8.64 -1.18 8.72
CA LEU A 296 9.24 -1.63 7.46
C LEU A 296 10.56 -0.89 7.19
N GLY A 297 10.64 0.39 7.54
CA GLY A 297 11.88 1.16 7.47
C GLY A 297 13.03 0.52 8.25
N HIS A 298 12.78 0.07 9.49
CA HIS A 298 13.77 -0.65 10.29
C HIS A 298 14.25 -1.94 9.64
N LEU A 299 13.34 -2.72 9.04
CA LEU A 299 13.72 -3.94 8.31
C LEU A 299 14.64 -3.64 7.12
N PHE A 300 14.46 -2.49 6.46
CA PHE A 300 15.33 -2.04 5.38
C PHE A 300 16.56 -1.24 5.86
N GLY A 301 16.84 -1.15 7.16
CA GLY A 301 18.05 -0.50 7.66
C GLY A 301 17.95 1.00 7.88
N ALA A 302 16.75 1.58 7.82
CA ALA A 302 16.50 2.93 8.30
C ALA A 302 16.61 2.98 9.84
N THR A 303 17.02 4.12 10.40
CA THR A 303 17.24 4.30 11.84
C THR A 303 16.65 5.61 12.34
N HIS A 304 16.38 5.67 13.64
CA HIS A 304 15.93 6.88 14.33
C HIS A 304 16.97 8.00 14.32
N ASP A 305 18.26 7.66 14.42
CA ASP A 305 19.38 8.63 14.41
C ASP A 305 19.38 9.54 13.18
N ASN A 306 18.81 9.03 12.08
CA ASN A 306 18.72 9.72 10.81
C ASN A 306 17.32 10.29 10.56
N ALA A 307 16.43 10.24 11.53
CA ALA A 307 15.14 10.91 11.43
C ALA A 307 15.34 12.42 11.28
N LYS A 308 14.45 13.05 10.51
CA LYS A 308 14.48 14.49 10.30
C LYS A 308 13.12 15.11 10.56
N LEU A 309 13.16 16.33 11.10
CA LEU A 309 12.06 17.26 10.96
C LEU A 309 12.16 17.92 9.59
N GLY A 310 11.10 17.78 8.79
CA GLY A 310 10.90 18.56 7.59
C GLY A 310 10.16 19.86 7.91
N PHE A 311 10.12 20.74 6.93
CA PHE A 311 9.30 21.94 6.93
C PHE A 311 8.50 21.97 5.64
N ARG A 312 7.17 21.94 5.75
CA ARG A 312 6.23 21.98 4.62
C ARG A 312 5.26 23.15 4.84
N TRP A 313 5.24 24.08 3.88
CA TRP A 313 4.28 25.19 3.79
C TRP A 313 3.94 25.87 5.13
N ALA A 314 4.96 26.32 5.85
CA ALA A 314 4.86 27.00 7.14
C ALA A 314 4.59 26.12 8.37
N TRP A 315 4.58 24.79 8.24
CA TRP A 315 4.45 23.86 9.35
C TRP A 315 5.57 22.80 9.39
N TYR A 316 5.90 22.32 10.60
CA TYR A 316 6.88 21.24 10.77
C TYR A 316 6.23 19.89 10.52
N CYS A 317 6.93 19.01 9.81
CA CYS A 317 6.55 17.62 9.65
C CYS A 317 7.66 16.69 10.12
N GLU A 318 7.32 15.45 10.47
CA GLU A 318 8.26 14.42 10.89
C GLU A 318 8.44 13.37 9.79
N SER A 319 9.68 12.98 9.49
CA SER A 319 9.96 11.84 8.61
C SER A 319 9.47 10.52 9.22
N ASN A 320 9.29 9.48 8.40
CA ASN A 320 8.78 8.18 8.83
C ASN A 320 9.53 7.58 10.04
N MET A 321 10.85 7.79 10.17
CA MET A 321 11.66 7.24 11.27
C MET A 321 11.70 8.08 12.54
N TYR A 322 10.89 9.14 12.66
CA TYR A 322 10.95 9.99 13.86
C TYR A 322 10.40 9.22 15.08
N PRO A 323 11.19 9.05 16.16
CA PRO A 323 10.90 8.08 17.23
C PRO A 323 9.84 8.53 18.21
N ALA A 324 9.70 9.85 18.41
CA ALA A 324 8.77 10.42 19.37
C ALA A 324 7.74 11.25 18.62
N ALA A 325 6.52 10.76 18.59
CA ALA A 325 5.51 11.34 17.77
C ALA A 325 4.84 12.53 18.48
N SER A 326 4.84 13.71 17.86
CA SER A 326 4.20 14.92 18.42
C SER A 326 2.82 15.14 17.83
N ALA A 327 1.84 15.50 18.68
CA ALA A 327 0.51 15.94 18.25
C ALA A 327 0.52 17.29 17.50
N PHE A 328 1.65 18.01 17.54
CA PHE A 328 1.80 19.34 16.95
C PHE A 328 2.58 19.32 15.63
N ARG A 329 2.95 18.15 15.11
CA ARG A 329 3.75 18.02 13.89
C ARG A 329 3.03 17.08 12.92
N ALA A 330 2.95 17.52 11.67
CA ALA A 330 2.41 16.71 10.59
C ALA A 330 3.38 15.56 10.25
N ASN A 331 2.97 14.65 9.38
CA ASN A 331 3.89 13.67 8.81
C ASN A 331 4.37 14.12 7.43
N CYS A 332 5.66 13.89 7.15
CA CYS A 332 6.22 14.17 5.83
C CYS A 332 5.93 13.07 4.80
N TYR A 333 5.40 11.90 5.20
CA TYR A 333 5.16 10.72 4.35
C TYR A 333 6.41 10.30 3.56
N THR A 334 7.57 10.38 4.20
CA THR A 334 8.85 10.09 3.53
C THR A 334 9.95 9.79 4.54
N TYR A 335 10.96 9.08 4.09
CA TYR A 335 12.21 8.90 4.83
C TYR A 335 13.14 10.10 4.63
N SER A 336 14.12 10.26 5.52
CA SER A 336 15.21 11.23 5.29
C SER A 336 16.16 10.74 4.19
N ASP A 337 16.90 11.65 3.55
CA ASP A 337 17.88 11.27 2.52
C ASP A 337 18.92 10.25 3.00
N GLU A 338 19.35 10.35 4.26
CA GLU A 338 20.28 9.39 4.86
C GLU A 338 19.62 8.02 5.05
N ASN A 339 18.39 7.97 5.55
CA ASN A 339 17.65 6.71 5.65
C ASN A 339 17.37 6.09 4.28
N MET A 340 16.99 6.88 3.28
CA MET A 340 16.84 6.40 1.90
C MET A 340 18.15 5.80 1.38
N ARG A 341 19.31 6.44 1.62
CA ARG A 341 20.61 5.88 1.26
C ARG A 341 20.90 4.56 1.97
N ARG A 342 20.61 4.46 3.27
CA ARG A 342 20.78 3.21 4.03
C ARG A 342 19.89 2.09 3.49
N MET A 343 18.63 2.39 3.18
CA MET A 343 17.69 1.42 2.62
C MET A 343 18.14 0.87 1.27
N ARG A 344 18.61 1.74 0.37
CA ARG A 344 19.15 1.29 -0.93
C ARG A 344 20.37 0.39 -0.75
N ALA A 345 21.29 0.79 0.11
CA ALA A 345 22.50 0.02 0.37
C ALA A 345 22.15 -1.35 0.97
N TYR A 346 21.21 -1.43 1.92
CA TYR A 346 20.77 -2.69 2.52
C TYR A 346 20.22 -3.69 1.49
N ILE A 347 19.39 -3.23 0.54
CA ILE A 347 18.88 -4.11 -0.53
C ILE A 347 19.99 -4.61 -1.46
N VAL A 348 21.02 -3.81 -1.70
CA VAL A 348 22.10 -4.14 -2.65
C VAL A 348 23.19 -5.00 -2.00
N GLU A 349 23.60 -4.63 -0.79
CA GLU A 349 24.75 -5.18 -0.07
C GLU A 349 24.35 -6.28 0.93
N GLY A 350 23.08 -6.33 1.31
CA GLY A 350 22.61 -7.13 2.43
C GLY A 350 22.85 -6.46 3.79
N PRO A 351 22.58 -7.18 4.89
CA PRO A 351 22.82 -6.66 6.24
C PRO A 351 24.30 -6.32 6.48
N ARG A 352 24.56 -5.18 7.15
CA ARG A 352 25.94 -4.68 7.33
C ARG A 352 26.73 -5.39 8.43
N SER A 353 26.10 -6.24 9.23
CA SER A 353 26.79 -7.07 10.23
C SER A 353 26.66 -8.57 9.92
N THR A 354 27.78 -9.28 9.84
CA THR A 354 27.82 -10.74 9.66
C THR A 354 27.56 -11.52 10.97
N GLY A 355 26.79 -10.94 11.90
CA GLY A 355 26.55 -11.53 13.22
C GLY A 355 25.13 -11.25 13.70
N HIS A 356 24.34 -12.33 13.82
CA HIS A 356 22.99 -12.32 14.37
C HIS A 356 22.93 -11.88 15.86
N ALA A 357 24.06 -11.87 16.56
CA ALA A 357 24.12 -11.75 18.01
C ALA A 357 24.09 -10.32 18.58
N ASP A 358 24.23 -9.27 17.77
CA ASP A 358 24.28 -7.86 18.24
C ASP A 358 23.05 -7.01 17.84
N ARG A 359 21.99 -7.61 17.27
CA ARG A 359 20.82 -6.86 16.79
C ARG A 359 19.69 -6.87 17.82
N GLY A 360 19.68 -5.86 18.68
CA GLY A 360 18.53 -5.59 19.54
C GLY A 360 17.31 -5.14 18.73
N PRO A 361 16.08 -5.35 19.25
CA PRO A 361 14.88 -4.84 18.58
C PRO A 361 14.88 -3.31 18.58
N ALA A 362 14.45 -2.71 17.46
CA ALA A 362 14.10 -1.29 17.41
C ALA A 362 12.66 -1.15 17.91
N ILE A 363 12.44 -0.22 18.84
CA ILE A 363 11.18 -0.04 19.57
C ILE A 363 10.70 1.40 19.35
N ILE A 364 9.41 1.57 19.06
CA ILE A 364 8.73 2.87 19.08
C ILE A 364 7.57 2.85 20.06
N ASN A 365 7.46 3.92 20.84
CA ASN A 365 6.37 4.13 21.81
C ASN A 365 5.28 4.99 21.19
#